data_AF-A0A661NNY3-F1
#
_entry.id   AF-A0A661NNY3-F1
#
_cell.length_a   1.000
_cell.length_b   1.000
_cell.length_c   1.000
_cell.angle_alpha   90.00
_cell.angle_beta   90.00
_cell.angle_gamma   90.00
#
_symmetry.space_group_name_H-M   'P 1'
#
loop_
_entity.id
_entity.type
_entity.pdbx_description
1 polymer ?
#
loop_
_entity_poly.entity_id
_entity_poly.type
_entity_poly.pdbx_seq_one_letter_code
_entity_poly.pdbx_strand_id
1 'polypeptide(L)'
;LISGLCELAAAVRPAVAVVAQASGALPAWLQLVSGVAGRGTPLFRYDPGAGPSWAHRLAMGANPQPERPWPTYPIACEGADGKAQSLDLAFTFAHAAALEPTLRKHFWVIPTSAWTDEQINLRELIGADGDQPSLGLPFIWVVGEDGSLARAIVTRQLTMGTHDHVRSWHTLQELGGLDNEHVHRATKVTLEMAHAEAAVRMESLEAKHREELEVVRAEAAAEAMGRLVDVLMDLDSAPRSPRAPTAPAAPQGALAETPSAGTAAAEAAPQEDEDDEDVSFDEAWIDSPLCTTCNECTNLNPRLFKYNGEDQAVIADVNAGTFAEMVSAAVKCPVRCIHPGAPQSGDATATAELIAQAAPFN
;
A
#
# COMPACT_ATOMS: atom_id res chain seq x y z
N LEU A 1 23.89 -4.93 9.44
CA LEU A 1 24.30 -6.19 10.09
C LEU A 1 24.63 -5.99 11.57
N ILE A 2 25.61 -5.14 11.94
CA ILE A 2 26.06 -4.99 13.33
C ILE A 2 24.91 -4.62 14.29
N SER A 3 24.07 -3.63 13.96
CA SER A 3 22.90 -3.26 14.79
C SER A 3 21.99 -4.45 15.10
N GLY A 4 21.62 -5.23 14.08
CA GLY A 4 20.75 -6.38 14.25
C GLY A 4 21.39 -7.50 15.07
N LEU A 5 22.70 -7.71 14.97
CA LEU A 5 23.42 -8.67 15.82
C LEU A 5 23.55 -8.18 17.26
N CYS A 6 23.71 -6.87 17.49
CA CYS A 6 23.71 -6.29 18.83
C CYS A 6 22.33 -6.43 19.50
N GLU A 7 21.25 -6.15 18.78
CA GLU A 7 19.88 -6.34 19.24
C GLU A 7 19.61 -7.83 19.55
N LEU A 8 20.09 -8.73 18.68
CA LEU A 8 19.98 -10.17 18.89
C LEU A 8 20.73 -10.61 20.16
N ALA A 9 21.94 -10.09 20.38
CA ALA A 9 22.74 -10.40 21.58
C ALA A 9 22.09 -9.87 22.87
N ALA A 10 21.28 -8.82 22.77
CA ALA A 10 20.52 -8.27 23.89
C ALA A 10 19.19 -9.00 24.14
N ALA A 11 18.75 -9.87 23.21
CA ALA A 11 17.49 -10.57 23.33
C ALA A 11 17.54 -11.62 24.45
N VAL A 12 16.52 -11.60 25.31
CA VAL A 12 16.36 -12.58 26.41
C VAL A 12 15.80 -13.93 25.89
N ARG A 13 15.22 -13.92 24.68
CA ARG A 13 14.61 -15.08 24.03
C ARG A 13 15.58 -15.72 23.03
N PRO A 14 15.41 -17.00 22.68
CA PRO A 14 16.15 -17.61 21.57
C PRO A 14 15.98 -16.79 20.31
N ALA A 15 17.10 -16.45 19.67
CA ALA A 15 17.13 -15.65 18.47
C ALA A 15 18.04 -16.28 17.44
N VAL A 16 17.66 -16.15 16.17
CA VAL A 16 18.35 -16.77 15.04
C VAL A 16 18.75 -15.68 14.05
N ALA A 17 20.01 -15.70 13.63
CA ALA A 17 20.49 -14.88 12.52
C ALA A 17 20.76 -15.77 11.31
N VAL A 18 20.16 -15.41 10.17
CA VAL A 18 20.53 -15.97 8.86
C VAL A 18 21.39 -14.93 8.16
N VAL A 19 22.62 -15.32 7.80
CA VAL A 19 23.60 -14.41 7.18
C VAL A 19 23.97 -14.95 5.80
N ALA A 20 23.80 -14.11 4.78
CA ALA A 20 24.26 -14.42 3.44
C ALA A 20 25.78 -14.22 3.35
N GLN A 21 26.49 -15.19 2.77
CA GLN A 21 27.91 -15.13 2.51
C GLN A 21 28.16 -15.05 1.00
N ALA A 22 28.98 -14.09 0.57
CA ALA A 22 29.43 -13.99 -0.81
C ALA A 22 30.36 -15.15 -1.17
N SER A 23 30.16 -15.75 -2.35
CA SER A 23 30.96 -16.86 -2.88
C SER A 23 31.34 -16.68 -4.35
N GLY A 24 31.01 -15.52 -4.95
CA GLY A 24 31.23 -15.24 -6.37
C GLY A 24 32.61 -14.68 -6.70
N ALA A 25 32.81 -14.43 -7.99
CA ALA A 25 34.06 -13.86 -8.53
C ALA A 25 34.20 -12.34 -8.29
N LEU A 26 33.14 -11.65 -7.87
CA LEU A 26 33.16 -10.23 -7.55
C LEU A 26 33.62 -9.98 -6.11
N PRO A 27 34.10 -8.76 -5.79
CA PRO A 27 34.33 -8.36 -4.40
C PRO A 27 33.09 -8.63 -3.55
N ALA A 28 33.28 -9.26 -2.38
CA ALA A 28 32.18 -9.71 -1.52
C ALA A 28 31.17 -8.59 -1.19
N TRP A 29 31.66 -7.39 -0.93
CA TRP A 29 30.81 -6.24 -0.63
C TRP A 29 29.88 -5.88 -1.81
N LEU A 30 30.37 -5.96 -3.05
CA LEU A 30 29.60 -5.64 -4.24
C LEU A 30 28.52 -6.67 -4.49
N GLN A 31 28.83 -7.96 -4.32
CA GLN A 31 27.85 -9.05 -4.46
C GLN A 31 26.74 -8.96 -3.40
N LEU A 32 27.10 -8.64 -2.15
CA LEU A 32 26.12 -8.49 -1.07
C LEU A 32 25.23 -7.26 -1.27
N VAL A 33 25.84 -6.11 -1.61
CA VAL A 33 25.09 -4.87 -1.85
C VAL A 33 24.16 -5.01 -3.06
N SER A 34 24.61 -5.64 -4.15
CA SER A 34 23.76 -5.87 -5.32
C SER A 34 22.62 -6.85 -5.03
N GLY A 35 22.87 -7.91 -4.25
CA GLY A 35 21.83 -8.84 -3.81
C GLY A 35 20.74 -8.16 -2.99
N VAL A 36 21.11 -7.28 -2.06
CA VAL A 36 20.16 -6.50 -1.25
C VAL A 36 19.42 -5.47 -2.12
N ALA A 37 20.14 -4.69 -2.93
CA ALA A 37 19.55 -3.65 -3.77
C ALA A 37 18.60 -4.23 -4.83
N GLY A 38 18.96 -5.37 -5.44
CA GLY A 38 18.15 -6.09 -6.40
C GLY A 38 17.06 -6.98 -5.77
N ARG A 39 16.79 -6.85 -4.47
CA ARG A 39 15.78 -7.63 -3.71
C ARG A 39 15.97 -9.17 -3.81
N GLY A 40 17.18 -9.62 -4.12
CA GLY A 40 17.55 -11.04 -4.13
C GLY A 40 17.75 -11.60 -2.72
N THR A 41 18.32 -10.78 -1.83
CA THR A 41 18.59 -11.12 -0.43
C THR A 41 18.16 -9.96 0.50
N PRO A 42 16.84 -9.66 0.57
CA PRO A 42 16.34 -8.56 1.39
C PRO A 42 16.66 -8.76 2.87
N LEU A 43 16.89 -7.65 3.57
CA LEU A 43 17.26 -7.64 4.99
C LEU A 43 16.01 -7.37 5.84
N PHE A 44 15.63 -8.27 6.73
CA PHE A 44 14.52 -8.02 7.65
C PHE A 44 14.82 -8.59 9.04
N ARG A 45 14.14 -8.03 10.04
CA ARG A 45 14.14 -8.51 11.42
C ARG A 45 12.70 -8.77 11.84
N TYR A 46 12.46 -9.93 12.43
CA TYR A 46 11.19 -10.27 13.05
C TYR A 46 11.36 -10.39 14.56
N ASP A 47 10.64 -9.57 15.32
CA ASP A 47 10.56 -9.65 16.78
C ASP A 47 9.11 -9.90 17.22
N PRO A 48 8.77 -11.12 17.69
CA PRO A 48 7.42 -11.45 18.11
C PRO A 48 6.93 -10.63 19.32
N GLY A 49 7.83 -10.03 20.10
CA GLY A 49 7.50 -9.23 21.27
C GLY A 49 7.35 -7.73 21.00
N ALA A 50 7.66 -7.24 19.80
CA ALA A 50 7.71 -5.81 19.51
C ALA A 50 6.32 -5.14 19.40
N GLY A 51 5.23 -5.92 19.33
CA GLY A 51 3.87 -5.39 19.37
C GLY A 51 2.81 -6.33 18.79
N PRO A 52 1.55 -5.88 18.77
CA PRO A 52 0.40 -6.71 18.42
C PRO A 52 0.24 -6.93 16.91
N SER A 53 0.71 -6.02 16.05
CA SER A 53 0.57 -6.14 14.59
C SER A 53 1.86 -6.57 13.89
N TRP A 54 1.73 -7.06 12.65
CA TRP A 54 2.88 -7.39 11.80
C TRP A 54 3.84 -6.22 11.61
N ALA A 55 3.33 -5.00 11.40
CA ALA A 55 4.13 -3.80 11.22
C ALA A 55 5.01 -3.46 12.44
N HIS A 56 4.58 -3.81 13.67
CA HIS A 56 5.42 -3.67 14.86
C HIS A 56 6.53 -4.73 14.91
N ARG A 57 6.21 -5.95 14.46
CA ARG A 57 7.10 -7.11 14.58
C ARG A 57 8.13 -7.22 13.46
N LEU A 58 7.83 -6.76 12.25
CA LEU A 58 8.68 -6.89 11.07
C LEU A 58 9.34 -5.56 10.70
N ALA A 59 10.66 -5.47 10.85
CA ALA A 59 11.44 -4.28 10.49
C ALA A 59 12.32 -4.54 9.26
N MET A 60 12.33 -3.60 8.31
CA MET A 60 13.04 -3.72 7.03
C MET A 60 13.84 -2.48 6.61
N GLY A 61 13.99 -1.51 7.51
CA GLY A 61 14.67 -0.24 7.21
C GLY A 61 16.15 -0.34 6.85
N ALA A 62 16.77 -1.52 7.00
CA ALA A 62 18.15 -1.78 6.61
C ALA A 62 18.35 -1.93 5.09
N ASN A 63 17.26 -2.03 4.31
CA ASN A 63 17.31 -2.06 2.85
C ASN A 63 17.38 -0.65 2.27
N PRO A 64 18.03 -0.45 1.10
CA PRO A 64 18.00 0.83 0.41
C PRO A 64 16.60 1.12 -0.13
N GLN A 65 16.13 2.36 0.09
CA GLN A 65 14.83 2.89 -0.35
C GLN A 65 13.70 1.84 -0.15
N PRO A 66 13.43 1.43 1.09
CA PRO A 66 12.55 0.29 1.37
C PRO A 66 11.07 0.57 1.01
N GLU A 67 10.70 1.82 0.83
CA GLU A 67 9.38 2.26 0.36
C GLU A 67 9.17 2.02 -1.14
N ARG A 68 10.23 1.70 -1.90
CA ARG A 68 10.15 1.48 -3.34
C ARG A 68 10.33 0.00 -3.70
N PRO A 69 9.69 -0.48 -4.78
CA PRO A 69 9.93 -1.83 -5.30
C PRO A 69 11.41 -2.03 -5.65
N TRP A 70 12.00 -1.03 -6.30
CA TRP A 70 13.40 -1.01 -6.71
C TRP A 70 14.05 0.30 -6.26
N PRO A 71 15.24 0.27 -5.63
CA PRO A 71 15.98 1.48 -5.32
C PRO A 71 16.45 2.16 -6.61
N THR A 72 16.37 3.49 -6.64
CA THR A 72 16.80 4.29 -7.79
C THR A 72 18.12 4.97 -7.49
N TYR A 73 19.06 4.94 -8.45
CA TYR A 73 20.34 5.62 -8.34
C TYR A 73 20.61 6.44 -9.60
N PRO A 74 21.10 7.69 -9.47
CA PRO A 74 21.59 8.43 -10.62
C PRO A 74 22.89 7.78 -11.11
N ILE A 75 22.94 7.44 -12.39
CA ILE A 75 24.15 6.95 -13.05
C ILE A 75 24.59 7.97 -14.11
N ALA A 76 25.89 8.26 -14.14
CA ALA A 76 26.49 9.02 -15.22
C ALA A 76 26.72 8.10 -16.42
N CYS A 77 26.26 8.50 -17.60
CA CYS A 77 26.45 7.77 -18.85
C CYS A 77 26.59 8.73 -20.04
N GLU A 78 27.12 8.22 -21.14
CA GLU A 78 27.09 8.95 -22.41
C GLU A 78 25.80 8.62 -23.17
N GLY A 79 25.12 9.67 -23.64
CA GLY A 79 23.94 9.58 -24.47
C GLY A 79 24.22 9.03 -25.86
N ALA A 80 23.15 8.72 -26.58
CA ALA A 80 23.26 8.30 -27.98
C ALA A 80 23.92 9.39 -28.87
N ASP A 81 23.95 10.64 -28.42
CA ASP A 81 24.63 11.78 -29.06
C ASP A 81 26.06 12.02 -28.53
N GLY A 82 26.57 11.14 -27.67
CA GLY A 82 27.91 11.25 -27.06
C GLY A 82 28.03 12.31 -25.96
N LYS A 83 26.91 12.88 -25.49
CA LYS A 83 26.94 13.84 -24.38
C LYS A 83 26.78 13.16 -23.04
N ALA A 84 27.50 13.66 -22.05
CA ALA A 84 27.31 13.26 -20.66
C ALA A 84 25.87 13.55 -20.23
N GLN A 85 25.20 12.52 -19.74
CA GLN A 85 23.84 12.55 -19.22
C GLN A 85 23.79 11.79 -17.89
N SER A 86 22.80 12.12 -17.07
CA SER A 86 22.47 11.38 -15.86
C SER A 86 21.19 10.60 -16.12
N LEU A 87 21.20 9.30 -15.84
CA LEU A 87 20.05 8.43 -15.94
C LEU A 87 19.67 7.93 -14.54
N ASP A 88 18.40 8.07 -14.17
CA ASP A 88 17.87 7.50 -12.94
C ASP A 88 17.61 6.01 -13.13
N LEU A 89 18.59 5.18 -12.76
CA LEU A 89 18.53 3.74 -12.90
C LEU A 89 17.79 3.12 -11.73
N ALA A 90 16.66 2.46 -11.99
CA ALA A 90 16.05 1.55 -11.04
C ALA A 90 16.81 0.21 -11.03
N PHE A 91 17.50 -0.07 -9.93
CA PHE A 91 18.31 -1.27 -9.79
C PHE A 91 17.44 -2.49 -9.45
N THR A 92 17.10 -3.28 -10.47
CA THR A 92 16.28 -4.49 -10.35
C THR A 92 17.10 -5.75 -10.07
N PHE A 93 16.43 -6.87 -9.77
CA PHE A 93 17.06 -8.19 -9.67
C PHE A 93 17.88 -8.57 -10.92
N ALA A 94 17.40 -8.21 -12.12
CA ALA A 94 18.15 -8.46 -13.35
C ALA A 94 19.51 -7.73 -13.40
N HIS A 95 19.64 -6.55 -12.77
CA HIS A 95 20.93 -5.86 -12.68
C HIS A 95 21.88 -6.58 -11.72
N ALA A 96 21.36 -7.10 -10.59
CA ALA A 96 22.14 -7.97 -9.70
C ALA A 96 22.58 -9.25 -10.40
N ALA A 97 21.71 -9.86 -11.21
CA ALA A 97 22.02 -11.05 -11.99
C ALA A 97 23.06 -10.79 -13.10
N ALA A 98 23.08 -9.59 -13.70
CA ALA A 98 24.08 -9.22 -14.71
C ALA A 98 25.52 -9.23 -14.15
N LEU A 99 25.66 -8.99 -12.83
CA LEU A 99 26.93 -9.05 -12.12
C LEU A 99 27.39 -10.48 -11.84
N GLU A 100 26.50 -11.47 -11.91
CA GLU A 100 26.80 -12.88 -11.63
C GLU A 100 27.26 -13.62 -12.90
N PRO A 101 28.53 -14.09 -12.98
CA PRO A 101 29.08 -14.72 -14.18
C PRO A 101 28.25 -15.88 -14.73
N THR A 102 27.67 -16.69 -13.85
CA THR A 102 26.88 -17.87 -14.22
C THR A 102 25.55 -17.52 -14.88
N LEU A 103 25.07 -16.29 -14.70
CA LEU A 103 23.81 -15.79 -15.23
C LEU A 103 23.97 -14.96 -16.52
N ARG A 104 25.20 -14.66 -16.97
CA ARG A 104 25.45 -13.85 -18.17
C ARG A 104 24.79 -14.39 -19.45
N LYS A 105 24.59 -15.71 -19.53
CA LYS A 105 23.86 -16.37 -20.64
C LYS A 105 22.40 -15.90 -20.82
N HIS A 106 21.86 -15.18 -19.84
CA HIS A 106 20.51 -14.63 -19.87
C HIS A 106 20.42 -13.23 -20.50
N PHE A 107 21.53 -12.68 -20.97
CA PHE A 107 21.62 -11.31 -21.49
C PHE A 107 22.17 -11.28 -22.92
N TRP A 108 21.57 -10.43 -23.75
CA TRP A 108 22.11 -10.06 -25.07
C TRP A 108 22.17 -8.55 -25.20
N VAL A 109 23.38 -8.01 -25.23
CA VAL A 109 23.61 -6.58 -25.45
C VAL A 109 23.38 -6.27 -26.93
N ILE A 110 22.49 -5.32 -27.22
CA ILE A 110 22.17 -4.89 -28.58
C ILE A 110 22.77 -3.51 -28.86
N PRO A 111 23.30 -3.28 -30.08
CA PRO A 111 23.84 -1.99 -30.47
C PRO A 111 22.74 -0.93 -30.54
N THR A 112 23.10 0.34 -30.40
CA THR A 112 22.19 1.49 -30.51
C THR A 112 21.41 1.52 -31.83
N SER A 113 22.01 1.03 -32.92
CA SER A 113 21.37 0.91 -34.23
C SER A 113 20.20 -0.08 -34.30
N ALA A 114 20.10 -0.99 -33.33
CA ALA A 114 19.04 -1.99 -33.24
C ALA A 114 17.92 -1.59 -32.26
N TRP A 115 17.97 -0.38 -31.69
CA TRP A 115 16.95 0.10 -30.77
C TRP A 115 15.67 0.46 -31.51
N THR A 116 14.57 -0.07 -31.02
CA THR A 116 13.20 0.19 -31.48
C THR A 116 12.29 0.36 -30.26
N ASP A 117 11.03 0.72 -30.50
CA ASP A 117 10.00 0.84 -29.47
C ASP A 117 9.47 -0.54 -29.01
N GLU A 118 9.88 -1.61 -29.69
CA GLU A 118 9.54 -2.99 -29.28
C GLU A 118 10.32 -3.42 -28.02
N GLN A 119 11.45 -2.78 -27.72
CA GLN A 119 12.16 -3.05 -26.47
C GLN A 119 11.60 -2.16 -25.37
N ILE A 120 11.09 -2.80 -24.31
CA ILE A 120 10.48 -2.14 -23.17
C ILE A 120 11.39 -2.31 -21.96
N ASN A 121 11.57 -1.25 -21.19
CA ASN A 121 12.39 -1.33 -19.99
C ASN A 121 11.78 -2.37 -19.05
N LEU A 122 12.59 -3.28 -18.52
CA LEU A 122 12.14 -4.38 -17.67
C LEU A 122 11.32 -3.88 -16.46
N ARG A 123 11.68 -2.72 -15.89
CA ARG A 123 10.91 -2.13 -14.79
C ARG A 123 9.51 -1.73 -15.24
N GLU A 124 9.39 -1.10 -16.39
CA GLU A 124 8.10 -0.68 -16.95
C GLU A 124 7.25 -1.89 -17.34
N LEU A 125 7.88 -2.92 -17.92
CA LEU A 125 7.22 -4.16 -18.27
C LEU A 125 6.61 -4.86 -17.04
N ILE A 126 7.35 -4.89 -15.93
CA ILE A 126 6.94 -5.56 -14.68
C ILE A 126 5.94 -4.72 -13.88
N GLY A 127 6.05 -3.39 -13.94
CA GLY A 127 5.17 -2.47 -13.22
C GLY A 127 3.91 -2.07 -13.99
N ALA A 128 3.69 -2.59 -15.19
CA ALA A 128 2.47 -2.34 -15.95
C ALA A 128 1.31 -3.13 -15.32
N ASP A 129 0.44 -2.43 -14.57
CA ASP A 129 -0.83 -2.96 -14.10
C ASP A 129 -1.79 -3.13 -15.29
N GLY A 130 -1.69 -4.28 -15.96
CA GLY A 130 -2.56 -4.63 -17.07
C GLY A 130 -2.80 -6.14 -17.13
N ASP A 131 -4.06 -6.54 -17.32
CA ASP A 131 -4.45 -7.94 -17.55
C ASP A 131 -3.84 -8.53 -18.83
N GLN A 132 -3.30 -7.69 -19.73
CA GLN A 132 -2.68 -8.14 -20.96
C GLN A 132 -1.15 -8.17 -20.83
N PRO A 133 -0.50 -9.32 -21.11
CA PRO A 133 0.94 -9.40 -21.16
C PRO A 133 1.46 -8.48 -22.26
N SER A 134 2.26 -7.49 -21.88
CA SER A 134 2.96 -6.65 -22.83
C SER A 134 3.87 -7.52 -23.71
N LEU A 135 3.68 -7.45 -25.02
CA LEU A 135 4.39 -8.24 -26.03
C LEU A 135 5.81 -7.74 -26.34
N GLY A 136 6.31 -6.76 -25.58
CA GLY A 136 7.63 -6.17 -25.80
C GLY A 136 8.80 -7.07 -25.39
N LEU A 137 9.97 -6.79 -25.96
CA LEU A 137 11.23 -7.43 -25.59
C LEU A 137 11.80 -6.73 -24.34
N PRO A 138 11.87 -7.39 -23.18
CA PRO A 138 12.37 -6.77 -21.96
C PRO A 138 13.86 -6.47 -22.07
N PHE A 139 14.27 -5.28 -21.65
CA PHE A 139 15.68 -4.92 -21.54
C PHE A 139 16.01 -4.23 -20.21
N ILE A 140 17.28 -4.29 -19.81
CA ILE A 140 17.84 -3.43 -18.77
C ILE A 140 18.90 -2.50 -19.37
N TRP A 141 19.10 -1.36 -18.73
CA TRP A 141 20.21 -0.46 -19.07
C TRP A 141 21.51 -1.02 -18.51
N VAL A 142 22.54 -1.04 -19.34
CA VAL A 142 23.92 -1.37 -18.95
C VAL A 142 24.85 -0.31 -19.50
N VAL A 143 25.98 -0.10 -18.83
CA VAL A 143 27.02 0.85 -19.24
C VAL A 143 28.22 0.04 -19.74
N GLY A 144 28.68 0.33 -20.95
CA GLY A 144 29.88 -0.26 -21.54
C GLY A 144 31.17 0.23 -20.86
N GLU A 145 32.30 -0.40 -21.19
CA GLU A 145 33.62 0.01 -20.68
C GLU A 145 34.01 1.43 -21.09
N ASP A 146 33.49 1.89 -22.23
CA ASP A 146 33.67 3.23 -22.78
C ASP A 146 32.71 4.27 -22.18
N GLY A 147 31.85 3.88 -21.23
CA GLY A 147 30.83 4.76 -20.64
C GLY A 147 29.56 4.93 -21.49
N SER A 148 29.49 4.25 -22.63
CA SER A 148 28.31 4.28 -23.51
C SER A 148 27.15 3.50 -22.91
N LEU A 149 25.94 4.02 -23.09
CA LEU A 149 24.72 3.35 -22.64
C LEU A 149 24.29 2.29 -23.67
N ALA A 150 24.04 1.06 -23.22
CA ALA A 150 23.54 -0.03 -24.04
C ALA A 150 22.27 -0.67 -23.44
N ARG A 151 21.45 -1.26 -24.31
CA ARG A 151 20.31 -2.10 -23.91
C ARG A 151 20.75 -3.55 -23.86
N ALA A 152 20.53 -4.23 -22.74
CA ALA A 152 20.71 -5.67 -22.61
C ALA A 152 19.34 -6.35 -22.57
N ILE A 153 19.00 -7.09 -23.62
CA ILE A 153 17.79 -7.92 -23.67
C ILE A 153 17.92 -9.04 -22.65
N VAL A 154 16.87 -9.30 -21.89
CA VAL A 154 16.84 -10.35 -20.86
C VAL A 154 15.94 -11.52 -21.26
N THR A 155 16.31 -12.75 -20.90
CA THR A 155 15.44 -13.91 -21.14
C THR A 155 14.14 -13.83 -20.36
N ARG A 156 13.09 -14.48 -20.87
CA ARG A 156 11.83 -14.68 -20.14
C ARG A 156 12.04 -15.23 -18.73
N GLN A 157 12.95 -16.19 -18.55
CA GLN A 157 13.26 -16.76 -17.23
C GLN A 157 13.74 -15.69 -16.24
N LEU A 158 14.63 -14.79 -16.66
CA LEU A 158 15.15 -13.73 -15.78
C LEU A 158 14.10 -12.64 -15.55
N THR A 159 13.27 -12.35 -16.56
CA THR A 159 12.11 -11.46 -16.41
C THR A 159 11.14 -11.97 -15.35
N MET A 160 10.76 -13.26 -15.41
CA MET A 160 9.88 -13.88 -14.42
C MET A 160 10.53 -13.89 -13.03
N GLY A 161 11.81 -14.27 -12.92
CA GLY A 161 12.52 -14.20 -11.64
C GLY A 161 12.53 -12.78 -11.06
N THR A 162 12.76 -11.76 -11.89
CA THR A 162 12.73 -10.36 -11.43
C THR A 162 11.35 -9.95 -10.92
N HIS A 163 10.29 -10.42 -11.58
CA HIS A 163 8.91 -10.19 -11.15
C HIS A 163 8.55 -10.96 -9.87
N ASP A 164 9.04 -12.18 -9.68
CA ASP A 164 8.84 -12.92 -8.42
C ASP A 164 9.54 -12.24 -7.23
N HIS A 165 10.73 -11.66 -7.47
CA HIS A 165 11.45 -10.88 -6.47
C HIS A 165 10.70 -9.60 -6.07
N VAL A 166 10.08 -8.88 -7.02
CA VAL A 166 9.28 -7.69 -6.67
C VAL A 166 8.01 -8.05 -5.92
N ARG A 167 7.34 -9.14 -6.29
CA ARG A 167 6.16 -9.64 -5.58
C ARG A 167 6.49 -10.03 -4.14
N SER A 168 7.57 -10.77 -3.96
CA SER A 168 8.07 -11.14 -2.62
C SER A 168 8.40 -9.89 -1.79
N TRP A 169 8.96 -8.87 -2.44
CA TRP A 169 9.24 -7.59 -1.80
C TRP A 169 7.96 -6.84 -1.39
N HIS A 170 6.93 -6.80 -2.24
CA HIS A 170 5.63 -6.20 -1.89
C HIS A 170 4.99 -6.90 -0.68
N THR A 171 5.00 -8.24 -0.63
CA THR A 171 4.51 -8.97 0.56
C THR A 171 5.24 -8.54 1.82
N LEU A 172 6.57 -8.40 1.74
CA LEU A 172 7.37 -7.90 2.84
C LEU A 172 7.00 -6.46 3.22
N GLN A 173 6.76 -5.57 2.25
CA GLN A 173 6.34 -4.19 2.50
C GLN A 173 4.97 -4.10 3.14
N GLU A 174 4.01 -4.93 2.72
CA GLU A 174 2.67 -5.02 3.29
C GLU A 174 2.74 -5.46 4.75
N LEU A 175 3.50 -6.53 5.04
CA LEU A 175 3.71 -7.03 6.41
C LEU A 175 4.45 -6.00 7.28
N GLY A 176 5.40 -5.27 6.70
CA GLY A 176 6.16 -4.22 7.37
C GLY A 176 5.41 -2.89 7.50
N GLY A 177 4.20 -2.77 6.94
CA GLY A 177 3.39 -1.56 6.99
C GLY A 177 3.92 -0.38 6.16
N LEU A 178 4.75 -0.62 5.14
CA LEU A 178 5.36 0.43 4.32
C LEU A 178 4.56 0.77 3.05
N ASP A 179 3.98 -0.23 2.40
CA ASP A 179 3.25 -0.07 1.14
C ASP A 179 2.08 -1.06 1.16
N ASN A 180 0.94 -0.63 1.70
CA ASN A 180 -0.21 -1.49 1.96
C ASN A 180 -1.44 -1.00 1.19
N GLU A 181 -1.97 -1.87 0.33
CA GLU A 181 -3.12 -1.58 -0.54
C GLU A 181 -4.38 -1.15 0.23
N HIS A 182 -4.62 -1.68 1.42
CA HIS A 182 -5.76 -1.26 2.23
C HIS A 182 -5.61 0.19 2.71
N VAL A 183 -4.39 0.60 3.06
CA VAL A 183 -4.09 1.99 3.44
C VAL A 183 -4.26 2.92 2.24
N HIS A 184 -3.80 2.52 1.05
CA HIS A 184 -4.00 3.28 -0.18
C HIS A 184 -5.48 3.46 -0.52
N ARG A 185 -6.28 2.39 -0.46
CA ARG A 185 -7.74 2.47 -0.68
C ARG A 185 -8.43 3.38 0.33
N ALA A 186 -8.15 3.20 1.62
CA ALA A 186 -8.72 4.04 2.67
C ALA A 186 -8.34 5.51 2.50
N THR A 187 -7.07 5.78 2.16
CA THR A 187 -6.57 7.15 1.90
C THR A 187 -7.26 7.75 0.68
N LYS A 188 -7.41 6.98 -0.40
CA LYS A 188 -8.10 7.42 -1.62
C LYS A 188 -9.54 7.82 -1.33
N VAL A 189 -10.30 6.96 -0.65
CA VAL A 189 -11.69 7.23 -0.26
C VAL A 189 -11.77 8.48 0.63
N THR A 190 -10.89 8.59 1.62
CA THR A 190 -10.84 9.74 2.53
C THR A 190 -10.55 11.04 1.79
N LEU A 191 -9.62 11.00 0.84
CA LEU A 191 -9.24 12.15 0.03
C LEU A 191 -10.37 12.57 -0.93
N GLU A 192 -11.06 11.61 -1.55
CA GLU A 192 -12.24 11.87 -2.37
C GLU A 192 -13.37 12.52 -1.56
N MET A 193 -13.64 12.02 -0.35
CA MET A 193 -14.63 12.62 0.57
C MET A 193 -14.23 14.04 0.98
N ALA A 194 -12.98 14.26 1.39
CA ALA A 194 -12.47 15.57 1.77
C ALA A 194 -12.55 16.58 0.62
N HIS A 195 -12.27 16.14 -0.61
CA HIS A 195 -12.42 16.97 -1.81
C HIS A 195 -13.87 17.35 -2.07
N ALA A 196 -14.81 16.40 -1.91
CA ALA A 196 -16.24 16.67 -2.07
C ALA A 196 -16.73 17.69 -1.03
N GLU A 197 -16.36 17.52 0.24
CA GLU A 197 -16.70 18.48 1.31
C GLU A 197 -16.08 19.86 1.06
N ALA A 198 -14.83 19.91 0.60
CA ALA A 198 -14.18 21.17 0.25
C ALA A 198 -14.90 21.87 -0.91
N ALA A 199 -15.35 21.14 -1.93
CA ALA A 199 -16.11 21.69 -3.04
C ALA A 199 -17.45 22.28 -2.58
N VAL A 200 -18.20 21.56 -1.73
CA VAL A 200 -19.46 22.07 -1.14
C VAL A 200 -19.21 23.32 -0.29
N ARG A 201 -18.12 23.33 0.49
CA ARG A 201 -17.74 24.49 1.32
C ARG A 201 -17.39 25.71 0.46
N MET A 202 -16.65 25.51 -0.63
CA MET A 202 -16.30 26.55 -1.59
C MET A 202 -17.56 27.14 -2.22
N GLU A 203 -18.48 26.31 -2.70
CA GLU A 203 -19.74 26.77 -3.29
C GLU A 203 -20.60 27.56 -2.29
N SER A 204 -20.67 27.09 -1.04
CA SER A 204 -21.38 27.82 0.03
C SER A 204 -20.75 29.19 0.32
N LEU A 205 -19.42 29.27 0.35
CA LEU A 205 -18.71 30.54 0.55
C LEU A 205 -18.90 31.49 -0.63
N GLU A 206 -18.84 30.99 -1.87
CA GLU A 206 -19.10 31.78 -3.06
C GLU A 206 -20.53 32.31 -3.12
N ALA A 207 -21.51 31.50 -2.70
CA ALA A 207 -22.91 31.92 -2.61
C ALA A 207 -23.10 33.04 -1.57
N LYS A 208 -22.55 32.88 -0.36
CA LYS A 208 -22.59 33.91 0.69
C LYS A 208 -21.89 35.19 0.25
N HIS A 209 -20.70 35.07 -0.35
CA HIS A 209 -19.96 36.23 -0.83
C HIS A 209 -20.70 36.96 -1.95
N ARG A 210 -21.39 36.23 -2.83
CA ARG A 210 -22.24 36.83 -3.87
C ARG A 210 -23.40 37.61 -3.26
N GLU A 211 -24.05 37.06 -2.25
CA GLU A 211 -25.13 37.73 -1.50
C GLU A 211 -24.62 39.01 -0.82
N GLU A 212 -23.47 38.95 -0.14
CA GLU A 212 -22.82 40.12 0.47
C GLU A 212 -22.50 41.21 -0.57
N LEU A 213 -21.97 40.82 -1.74
CA LEU A 213 -21.70 41.75 -2.83
C LEU A 213 -22.97 42.38 -3.40
N GLU A 214 -24.08 41.65 -3.47
CA GLU A 214 -25.37 42.18 -3.90
C GLU A 214 -25.91 43.22 -2.90
N VAL A 215 -25.80 42.95 -1.60
CA VAL A 215 -26.16 43.91 -0.54
C VAL A 215 -25.31 45.19 -0.66
N VAL A 216 -23.99 45.06 -0.73
CA VAL A 216 -23.07 46.21 -0.87
C VAL A 216 -23.36 47.00 -2.15
N ARG A 217 -23.68 46.33 -3.27
CA ARG A 217 -24.08 47.00 -4.52
C ARG A 217 -25.39 47.76 -4.39
N ALA A 218 -26.39 47.18 -3.73
CA ALA A 218 -27.67 47.84 -3.50
C ALA A 218 -27.52 49.08 -2.61
N GLU A 219 -26.76 48.97 -1.52
CA GLU A 219 -26.45 50.10 -0.62
C GLU A 219 -25.67 51.20 -1.34
N ALA A 220 -24.61 50.86 -2.10
CA ALA A 220 -23.84 51.83 -2.87
C ALA A 220 -24.68 52.53 -3.95
N ALA A 221 -25.59 51.80 -4.61
CA ALA A 221 -26.51 52.39 -5.59
C ALA A 221 -27.51 53.36 -4.92
N ALA A 222 -28.05 53.00 -3.76
CA ALA A 222 -28.92 53.86 -2.97
C ALA A 222 -28.19 55.13 -2.51
N GLU A 223 -26.95 55.00 -2.02
CA GLU A 223 -26.12 56.15 -1.62
C GLU A 223 -25.81 57.06 -2.82
N ALA A 224 -25.43 56.49 -3.97
CA ALA A 224 -25.16 57.25 -5.18
C ALA A 224 -26.40 58.00 -5.70
N MET A 225 -27.58 57.36 -5.66
CA MET A 225 -28.84 58.02 -6.00
C MET A 225 -29.18 59.14 -5.02
N GLY A 226 -28.96 58.95 -3.72
CA GLY A 226 -29.10 60.00 -2.71
C GLY A 226 -28.24 61.22 -3.02
N ARG A 227 -26.95 61.02 -3.31
CA ARG A 227 -26.04 62.10 -3.70
C ARG A 227 -26.46 62.82 -4.99
N LEU A 228 -27.02 62.10 -5.98
CA LEU A 228 -27.52 62.71 -7.21
C LEU A 228 -28.76 63.57 -6.96
N VAL A 229 -29.68 63.10 -6.09
CA VAL A 229 -30.86 63.88 -5.68
C VAL A 229 -30.44 65.12 -4.91
N ASP A 230 -29.47 65.01 -4.00
CA ASP A 230 -28.94 66.16 -3.28
C ASP A 230 -28.35 67.20 -4.24
N VAL A 231 -27.56 66.79 -5.23
CA VAL A 231 -27.02 67.70 -6.26
C VAL A 231 -28.12 68.35 -7.11
N LEU A 232 -29.19 67.61 -7.45
CA LEU A 232 -30.33 68.13 -8.22
C LEU A 232 -31.19 69.10 -7.41
N MET A 233 -31.36 68.85 -6.11
CA MET A 233 -32.08 69.74 -5.18
C MET A 233 -31.25 70.96 -4.78
N ASP A 234 -29.92 70.85 -4.77
CA ASP A 234 -28.97 71.95 -4.51
C ASP A 234 -28.63 72.75 -5.78
N LEU A 235 -29.19 72.38 -6.95
CA LEU A 235 -28.98 73.07 -8.23
C LEU A 235 -29.72 74.41 -8.37
N ASP A 236 -30.54 74.79 -7.38
CA ASP A 236 -31.16 76.13 -7.26
C ASP A 236 -30.30 77.12 -6.44
N SER A 237 -29.04 76.78 -6.17
CA SER A 237 -28.04 77.68 -5.60
C SER A 237 -26.66 77.47 -6.24
N ALA A 238 -26.29 78.34 -7.18
CA ALA A 238 -24.94 78.34 -7.76
C ALA A 238 -23.88 78.92 -6.79
N PRO A 239 -22.57 78.66 -7.00
CA PRO A 239 -21.89 77.38 -6.82
C PRO A 239 -20.84 77.46 -5.69
N ARG A 240 -20.42 76.33 -5.13
CA ARG A 240 -19.12 76.25 -4.44
C ARG A 240 -18.33 75.04 -4.91
N SER A 241 -17.21 75.34 -5.56
CA SER A 241 -16.19 74.41 -6.02
C SER A 241 -15.66 73.56 -4.84
N PRO A 242 -15.63 72.21 -4.93
CA PRO A 242 -14.78 71.42 -4.07
C PRO A 242 -13.38 71.30 -4.68
N ARG A 243 -12.46 71.62 -3.80
CA ARG A 243 -11.00 71.55 -3.87
C ARG A 243 -10.49 70.16 -4.26
N ALA A 244 -9.38 70.15 -5.01
CA ALA A 244 -8.63 68.96 -5.37
C ALA A 244 -8.26 68.08 -4.15
N PRO A 245 -8.25 66.74 -4.27
CA PRO A 245 -7.76 65.89 -3.20
C PRO A 245 -6.24 66.02 -3.06
N THR A 246 -5.81 66.46 -1.88
CA THR A 246 -4.44 66.33 -1.39
C THR A 246 -4.18 64.87 -1.03
N ALA A 247 -3.13 64.28 -1.59
CA ALA A 247 -2.56 63.03 -1.09
C ALA A 247 -1.87 63.25 0.28
N PRO A 248 -2.00 62.28 1.21
CA PRO A 248 -0.92 61.90 2.10
C PRO A 248 -0.54 60.43 1.81
N ALA A 249 0.66 60.17 1.32
CA ALA A 249 1.86 59.90 2.13
C ALA A 249 1.75 58.59 2.93
N ALA A 250 2.41 57.56 2.40
CA ALA A 250 2.78 56.36 3.13
C ALA A 250 3.67 56.70 4.34
N PRO A 251 3.70 55.83 5.35
CA PRO A 251 4.92 55.54 6.07
C PRO A 251 5.36 54.09 5.86
N GLN A 252 6.66 53.96 5.71
CA GLN A 252 7.42 52.71 5.59
C GLN A 252 7.68 52.12 6.98
N GLY A 253 7.64 50.78 7.04
CA GLY A 253 8.51 49.84 7.78
C GLY A 253 8.98 50.11 9.21
N ALA A 254 8.87 49.12 10.10
CA ALA A 254 9.87 48.05 10.28
C ALA A 254 9.67 47.28 11.61
N LEU A 255 9.86 45.94 11.56
CA LEU A 255 10.43 44.98 12.55
C LEU A 255 10.01 45.07 14.03
N ALA A 256 9.91 44.03 14.85
CA ALA A 256 9.85 42.57 14.83
C ALA A 256 9.72 42.18 16.33
N GLU A 257 9.05 41.06 16.67
CA GLU A 257 9.45 40.06 17.70
C GLU A 257 8.24 39.24 18.24
N THR A 258 8.39 37.92 18.15
CA THR A 258 7.74 36.83 18.89
C THR A 258 8.23 36.80 20.36
N PRO A 259 7.63 36.09 21.36
CA PRO A 259 7.03 34.72 21.34
C PRO A 259 5.69 34.65 22.15
N SER A 260 5.04 33.56 22.56
CA SER A 260 5.37 32.16 22.87
C SER A 260 4.08 31.34 23.01
N ALA A 261 4.25 30.02 23.07
CA ALA A 261 3.30 28.91 23.10
C ALA A 261 2.26 28.88 24.24
N GLY A 262 1.17 28.13 24.00
CA GLY A 262 0.19 27.72 25.02
C GLY A 262 -0.89 26.76 24.51
N THR A 263 -0.59 25.45 24.58
CA THR A 263 -1.45 24.26 24.74
C THR A 263 -2.98 24.39 24.83
N ALA A 264 -3.70 23.56 24.05
CA ALA A 264 -5.01 22.96 24.40
C ALA A 264 -5.07 21.57 23.72
N ALA A 265 -4.79 20.48 24.45
CA ALA A 265 -5.72 19.70 25.25
C ALA A 265 -6.68 18.87 24.38
N ALA A 266 -6.32 17.59 24.25
CA ALA A 266 -7.09 16.53 23.63
C ALA A 266 -8.36 16.23 24.45
N GLU A 267 -9.48 16.05 23.76
CA GLU A 267 -10.74 15.60 24.32
C GLU A 267 -10.92 14.14 23.94
N ALA A 268 -10.99 13.29 24.97
CA ALA A 268 -11.12 11.85 24.88
C ALA A 268 -12.57 11.46 24.57
N ALA A 269 -12.76 10.60 23.58
CA ALA A 269 -14.00 9.87 23.36
C ALA A 269 -14.05 8.63 24.28
N PRO A 270 -15.23 8.21 24.75
CA PRO A 270 -15.36 7.14 25.75
C PRO A 270 -15.03 5.77 25.15
N GLN A 271 -14.35 4.93 25.94
CA GLN A 271 -14.34 3.48 25.74
C GLN A 271 -15.74 2.94 26.02
N GLU A 272 -16.31 2.22 25.04
CA GLU A 272 -17.37 1.25 25.29
C GLU A 272 -16.70 -0.06 25.70
N ASP A 273 -17.16 -0.59 26.83
CA ASP A 273 -16.83 -1.92 27.33
C ASP A 273 -17.41 -2.96 26.37
N GLU A 274 -16.56 -3.78 25.75
CA GLU A 274 -17.01 -5.00 25.08
C GLU A 274 -17.29 -6.05 26.16
N ASP A 275 -18.58 -6.26 26.43
CA ASP A 275 -19.07 -7.48 27.08
C ASP A 275 -18.76 -8.67 26.16
N ASP A 276 -17.85 -9.55 26.60
CA ASP A 276 -17.66 -10.90 26.07
C ASP A 276 -18.95 -11.71 26.31
N GLU A 277 -19.94 -11.59 25.44
CA GLU A 277 -20.98 -12.61 25.29
C GLU A 277 -20.47 -13.69 24.34
N ASP A 278 -20.13 -14.86 24.90
CA ASP A 278 -19.88 -16.10 24.16
C ASP A 278 -21.05 -16.36 23.20
N VAL A 279 -20.87 -15.98 21.93
CA VAL A 279 -21.82 -16.27 20.86
C VAL A 279 -21.64 -17.75 20.45
N SER A 280 -22.19 -18.68 21.24
CA SER A 280 -22.20 -20.09 20.83
C SER A 280 -23.19 -20.28 19.69
N PHE A 281 -22.68 -20.44 18.47
CA PHE A 281 -23.49 -20.82 17.33
C PHE A 281 -23.90 -22.29 17.48
N ASP A 282 -25.12 -22.53 17.97
CA ASP A 282 -25.68 -23.87 18.17
C ASP A 282 -25.93 -24.64 16.85
N GLU A 283 -25.86 -23.97 15.70
CA GLU A 283 -26.12 -24.55 14.37
C GLU A 283 -24.83 -25.01 13.68
N ALA A 284 -24.85 -26.19 13.06
CA ALA A 284 -23.71 -26.72 12.33
C ALA A 284 -23.45 -25.93 11.04
N TRP A 285 -22.20 -25.50 10.82
CA TRP A 285 -21.84 -24.69 9.66
C TRP A 285 -20.41 -24.97 9.17
N ILE A 286 -20.06 -24.47 7.99
CA ILE A 286 -18.72 -24.62 7.39
C ILE A 286 -18.23 -23.25 6.95
N ASP A 287 -17.00 -22.91 7.33
CA ASP A 287 -16.22 -21.80 6.79
C ASP A 287 -15.78 -22.15 5.35
N SER A 288 -16.74 -22.17 4.42
CA SER A 288 -16.51 -22.51 3.01
C SER A 288 -15.35 -21.75 2.36
N PRO A 289 -15.09 -20.45 2.66
CA PRO A 289 -13.93 -19.73 2.13
C PRO A 289 -12.57 -20.28 2.59
N LEU A 290 -12.52 -20.98 3.73
CA LEU A 290 -11.28 -21.61 4.23
C LEU A 290 -11.06 -23.01 3.64
N CYS A 291 -12.04 -23.58 2.93
CA CYS A 291 -11.98 -24.93 2.40
C CYS A 291 -10.85 -25.08 1.36
N THR A 292 -9.99 -26.09 1.54
CA THR A 292 -8.88 -26.41 0.61
C THR A 292 -9.18 -27.62 -0.29
N THR A 293 -10.45 -28.01 -0.43
CA THR A 293 -10.91 -29.10 -1.31
C THR A 293 -10.14 -30.43 -1.09
N CYS A 294 -9.85 -30.76 0.17
CA CYS A 294 -9.07 -31.96 0.53
C CYS A 294 -9.84 -33.29 0.38
N ASN A 295 -11.15 -33.23 0.11
CA ASN A 295 -12.07 -34.37 -0.07
C ASN A 295 -12.34 -35.24 1.17
N GLU A 296 -11.74 -34.95 2.33
CA GLU A 296 -11.93 -35.75 3.55
C GLU A 296 -13.41 -35.78 4.01
N CYS A 297 -14.08 -34.62 4.04
CA CYS A 297 -15.50 -34.53 4.44
C CYS A 297 -16.45 -35.17 3.42
N THR A 298 -16.25 -34.94 2.12
CA THR A 298 -17.08 -35.51 1.05
C THR A 298 -16.88 -37.02 0.89
N ASN A 299 -15.69 -37.54 1.20
CA ASN A 299 -15.42 -38.98 1.26
C ASN A 299 -16.08 -39.64 2.48
N LEU A 300 -16.24 -38.91 3.58
CA LEU A 300 -16.89 -39.39 4.79
C LEU A 300 -18.40 -39.58 4.58
N ASN A 301 -19.09 -38.54 4.11
CA ASN A 301 -20.51 -38.60 3.79
C ASN A 301 -20.86 -37.62 2.65
N PRO A 302 -21.03 -38.10 1.40
CA PRO A 302 -21.30 -37.26 0.23
C PRO A 302 -22.74 -36.73 0.16
N ARG A 303 -23.62 -37.14 1.10
CA ARG A 303 -24.97 -36.59 1.23
C ARG A 303 -25.01 -35.45 2.25
N LEU A 304 -24.17 -35.53 3.28
CA LEU A 304 -24.00 -34.47 4.29
C LEU A 304 -23.15 -33.31 3.74
N PHE A 305 -22.03 -33.63 3.07
CA PHE A 305 -21.10 -32.64 2.53
C PHE A 305 -21.06 -32.66 1.01
N LYS A 306 -21.13 -31.49 0.40
CA LYS A 306 -21.01 -31.33 -1.05
C LYS A 306 -20.16 -30.10 -1.38
N TYR A 307 -19.48 -30.13 -2.52
CA TYR A 307 -18.88 -28.92 -3.05
C TYR A 307 -19.92 -28.04 -3.76
N ASN A 308 -19.83 -26.74 -3.54
CA ASN A 308 -20.59 -25.73 -4.27
C ASN A 308 -19.99 -25.48 -5.68
N GLY A 309 -20.46 -24.47 -6.40
CA GLY A 309 -19.95 -24.13 -7.74
C GLY A 309 -18.52 -23.58 -7.79
N GLU A 310 -17.91 -23.32 -6.64
CA GLU A 310 -16.55 -22.78 -6.46
C GLU A 310 -15.60 -23.81 -5.81
N ASP A 311 -15.97 -25.10 -5.83
CA ASP A 311 -15.23 -26.21 -5.22
C ASP A 311 -14.99 -26.08 -3.69
N GLN A 312 -15.86 -25.34 -2.99
CA GLN A 312 -15.84 -25.19 -1.52
C GLN A 312 -16.89 -26.07 -0.84
N ALA A 313 -16.51 -26.72 0.27
CA ALA A 313 -17.41 -27.61 0.99
C ALA A 313 -18.55 -26.82 1.64
N VAL A 314 -19.77 -27.31 1.47
CA VAL A 314 -21.00 -26.82 2.11
C VAL A 314 -21.77 -28.00 2.69
N ILE A 315 -22.57 -27.74 3.73
CA ILE A 315 -23.50 -28.74 4.27
C ILE A 315 -24.71 -28.80 3.34
N ALA A 316 -24.89 -29.93 2.66
CA ALA A 316 -25.97 -30.11 1.70
C ALA A 316 -27.30 -30.48 2.37
N ASP A 317 -27.24 -31.35 3.38
CA ASP A 317 -28.39 -31.73 4.22
C ASP A 317 -27.90 -32.16 5.59
N VAL A 318 -28.17 -31.34 6.61
CA VAL A 318 -27.77 -31.59 8.00
C VAL A 318 -28.36 -32.91 8.53
N ASN A 319 -29.51 -33.35 8.00
CA ASN A 319 -30.18 -34.57 8.43
C ASN A 319 -29.66 -35.84 7.73
N ALA A 320 -28.78 -35.69 6.74
CA ALA A 320 -28.24 -36.82 5.97
C ALA A 320 -27.04 -37.52 6.65
N GLY A 321 -26.65 -37.09 7.85
CA GLY A 321 -25.59 -37.70 8.65
C GLY A 321 -25.83 -37.56 10.14
N THR A 322 -24.93 -38.13 10.93
CA THR A 322 -24.99 -38.09 12.41
C THR A 322 -24.03 -37.05 12.98
N PHE A 323 -24.23 -36.62 14.23
CA PHE A 323 -23.34 -35.73 14.95
C PHE A 323 -21.90 -36.29 15.00
N ALA A 324 -21.75 -37.62 15.17
CA ALA A 324 -20.44 -38.26 15.11
C ALA A 324 -19.74 -38.10 13.75
N GLU A 325 -20.48 -38.12 12.64
CA GLU A 325 -19.92 -37.87 11.31
C GLU A 325 -19.52 -36.40 11.14
N MET A 326 -20.29 -35.47 11.70
CA MET A 326 -19.97 -34.05 11.70
C MET A 326 -18.67 -33.75 12.48
N VAL A 327 -18.54 -34.29 13.69
CA VAL A 327 -17.33 -34.16 14.53
C VAL A 327 -16.12 -34.84 13.86
N SER A 328 -16.31 -36.03 13.28
CA SER A 328 -15.26 -36.74 12.54
C SER A 328 -14.77 -35.95 11.33
N ALA A 329 -15.67 -35.27 10.61
CA ALA A 329 -15.31 -34.38 9.51
C ALA A 329 -14.52 -33.16 9.99
N ALA A 330 -14.93 -32.54 11.10
CA ALA A 330 -14.21 -31.41 11.70
C ALA A 330 -12.77 -31.77 12.13
N VAL A 331 -12.60 -32.93 12.77
CA VAL A 331 -11.27 -33.42 13.18
C VAL A 331 -10.38 -33.75 11.98
N LYS A 332 -10.94 -34.31 10.91
CA LYS A 332 -10.19 -34.70 9.70
C LYS A 332 -9.91 -33.54 8.76
N CYS A 333 -10.61 -32.41 8.89
CA CYS A 333 -10.41 -31.24 8.07
C CYS A 333 -9.02 -30.63 8.33
N PRO A 334 -8.10 -30.59 7.34
CA PRO A 334 -6.75 -30.06 7.54
C PRO A 334 -6.71 -28.59 7.99
N VAL A 335 -7.73 -27.83 7.58
CA VAL A 335 -7.90 -26.40 7.85
C VAL A 335 -8.95 -26.12 8.93
N ARG A 336 -9.58 -27.16 9.50
CA ARG A 336 -10.56 -27.08 10.58
C ARG A 336 -11.72 -26.10 10.34
N CYS A 337 -12.16 -25.99 9.08
CA CYS A 337 -13.22 -25.08 8.66
C CYS A 337 -14.65 -25.65 8.84
N ILE A 338 -14.82 -26.73 9.60
CA ILE A 338 -16.13 -27.39 9.80
C ILE A 338 -16.47 -27.24 11.28
N HIS A 339 -17.63 -26.65 11.56
CA HIS A 339 -18.13 -26.33 12.89
C HIS A 339 -19.35 -27.21 13.18
N PRO A 340 -19.21 -28.27 14.00
CA PRO A 340 -20.28 -29.25 14.20
C PRO A 340 -21.54 -28.74 14.91
N GLY A 341 -21.46 -27.61 15.62
CA GLY A 341 -22.57 -27.04 16.39
C GLY A 341 -23.01 -27.93 17.55
N ALA A 342 -24.26 -27.75 17.99
CA ALA A 342 -24.89 -28.61 18.98
C ALA A 342 -25.50 -29.87 18.33
N PRO A 343 -25.51 -31.02 19.03
CA PRO A 343 -26.14 -32.23 18.51
C PRO A 343 -27.66 -32.04 18.35
N GLN A 344 -28.22 -32.58 17.26
CA GLN A 344 -29.66 -32.55 17.03
C GLN A 344 -30.42 -33.37 18.09
N SER A 345 -31.62 -32.90 18.46
CA SER A 345 -32.48 -33.57 19.44
C SER A 345 -32.94 -34.95 18.94
N GLY A 346 -32.35 -36.01 19.49
CA GLY A 346 -32.68 -37.41 19.17
C GLY A 346 -31.57 -38.21 18.49
N ASP A 347 -30.38 -37.62 18.28
CA ASP A 347 -29.24 -38.34 17.72
C ASP A 347 -28.65 -39.34 18.75
N ALA A 348 -28.73 -40.63 18.43
CA ALA A 348 -28.20 -41.72 19.28
C ALA A 348 -26.66 -41.72 19.39
N THR A 349 -25.97 -40.94 18.56
CA THR A 349 -24.51 -40.84 18.53
C THR A 349 -23.96 -39.69 19.37
N ALA A 350 -24.81 -38.77 19.85
CA ALA A 350 -24.39 -37.61 20.64
C ALA A 350 -23.99 -38.00 22.08
N THR A 351 -22.74 -38.44 22.25
CA THR A 351 -22.16 -38.69 23.58
C THR A 351 -21.51 -37.43 24.15
N ALA A 352 -21.42 -37.32 25.48
CA ALA A 352 -20.71 -36.22 26.14
C ALA A 352 -19.24 -36.11 25.69
N GLU A 353 -18.62 -37.23 25.32
CA GLU A 353 -17.25 -37.27 24.78
C GLU A 353 -17.15 -36.59 23.41
N LEU A 354 -18.13 -36.80 22.52
CA LEU A 354 -18.14 -36.16 21.20
C LEU A 354 -18.48 -34.68 21.28
N ILE A 355 -19.33 -34.27 22.23
CA ILE A 355 -19.61 -32.85 22.49
C ILE A 355 -18.32 -32.15 22.97
N ALA A 356 -17.55 -32.78 23.87
CA ALA A 356 -16.26 -32.25 24.31
C ALA A 356 -15.22 -32.19 23.17
N GLN A 357 -15.27 -33.13 22.21
CA GLN A 357 -14.43 -33.11 21.02
C GLN A 357 -14.84 -32.05 20.01
N ALA A 358 -16.13 -31.70 19.93
CA ALA A 358 -16.65 -30.66 19.06
C ALA A 358 -16.34 -29.25 19.58
N ALA A 359 -16.25 -29.06 20.90
CA ALA A 359 -16.07 -27.75 21.52
C ALA A 359 -14.92 -26.88 20.97
N PRO A 360 -13.71 -27.42 20.65
CA PRO A 360 -12.64 -26.63 20.04
C PRO A 360 -12.90 -26.19 18.60
N PHE A 361 -13.94 -26.73 17.95
CA PHE A 361 -14.32 -26.45 16.58
C PHE A 361 -15.60 -25.62 16.49
N ASN A 362 -16.27 -25.30 17.60
CA ASN A 362 -17.52 -24.51 17.60
C ASN A 362 -17.27 -23.04 17.86
#